data_AF-A0A3D2VR34-F1
#
_entry.id   AF-A0A3D2VR34-F1
#
_cell.length_a   1.000
_cell.length_b   1.000
_cell.length_c   1.000
_cell.angle_alpha   90.00
_cell.angle_beta   90.00
_cell.angle_gamma   90.00
#
_symmetry.space_group_name_H-M   'P 1'
#
loop_
_entity.id
_entity.type
_entity.pdbx_description
1 polymer ?
#
loop_
_entity_poly.entity_id
_entity_poly.type
_entity_poly.pdbx_seq_one_letter_code
_entity_poly.pdbx_strand_id
1 'polypeptide(L)'
;MRRAVVAKNFPILAYAHQIQRALERGDRVSVNHRIAALLGCYFDVLFAINRMPHPGEKRLVRIAEVRCSRLPPGMKRQVDALLDAVSIPGAEVLRQIDLLVGSLEIVLREEALL
;
A
#
# COMPACT_ATOMS: atom_id res chain seq x y z
N MET A 1 17.01 1.98 -10.83
CA MET A 1 16.63 1.56 -9.46
C MET A 1 15.14 1.77 -9.17
N ARG A 2 14.60 3.00 -9.12
CA ARG A 2 13.17 3.24 -8.79
C ARG A 2 12.15 2.54 -9.71
N ARG A 3 12.34 2.57 -11.03
CA ARG A 3 11.47 1.87 -12.00
C ARG A 3 11.42 0.36 -11.78
N ALA A 4 12.53 -0.25 -11.38
CA ALA A 4 12.58 -1.69 -11.10
C ALA A 4 11.79 -2.04 -9.83
N VAL A 5 11.87 -1.20 -8.79
CA VAL A 5 11.07 -1.37 -7.56
C VAL A 5 9.58 -1.23 -7.87
N VAL A 6 9.18 -0.22 -8.64
CA VAL A 6 7.79 -0.05 -9.09
C VAL A 6 7.33 -1.26 -9.89
N ALA A 7 8.07 -1.68 -10.92
CA ALA A 7 7.69 -2.81 -11.76
C ALA A 7 7.56 -4.13 -10.97
N LYS A 8 8.38 -4.34 -9.93
CA LYS A 8 8.32 -5.51 -9.07
C LYS A 8 7.11 -5.50 -8.12
N ASN A 9 6.85 -4.37 -7.48
CA ASN A 9 5.88 -4.27 -6.38
C ASN A 9 4.48 -3.87 -6.84
N PHE A 10 4.36 -3.08 -7.92
CA PHE A 10 3.07 -2.60 -8.41
C PHE A 10 2.10 -3.73 -8.81
N PRO A 11 2.53 -4.83 -9.44
CA PRO A 11 1.65 -5.97 -9.66
C PRO A 11 1.05 -6.49 -8.34
N ILE A 12 1.82 -6.54 -7.25
CA ILE A 12 1.37 -7.03 -5.93
C ILE A 12 0.27 -6.14 -5.35
N LEU A 13 0.34 -4.83 -5.59
CA LEU A 13 -0.70 -3.87 -5.21
C LEU A 13 -2.03 -4.11 -5.95
N ALA A 14 -2.00 -4.77 -7.11
CA ALA A 14 -3.19 -5.09 -7.92
C ALA A 14 -3.84 -6.45 -7.59
N TYR A 15 -3.35 -7.22 -6.61
CA TYR A 15 -3.91 -8.55 -6.24
C TYR A 15 -5.16 -8.47 -5.35
N ALA A 16 -6.11 -7.58 -5.67
CA ALA A 16 -7.41 -7.49 -5.00
C ALA A 16 -8.17 -8.83 -5.00
N HIS A 17 -8.02 -9.63 -6.07
CA HIS A 17 -8.70 -10.92 -6.22
C HIS A 17 -8.33 -11.95 -5.14
N GLN A 18 -7.08 -11.97 -4.65
CA GLN A 18 -6.68 -12.95 -3.63
C GLN A 18 -7.18 -12.55 -2.24
N ILE A 19 -7.29 -11.25 -1.99
CA ILE A 19 -7.89 -10.69 -0.78
C ILE A 19 -9.40 -10.96 -0.80
N GLN A 20 -10.06 -10.70 -1.94
CA GLN A 20 -11.47 -11.02 -2.13
C GLN A 20 -11.78 -12.50 -1.87
N ARG A 21 -11.00 -13.41 -2.46
CA ARG A 21 -11.18 -14.86 -2.21
C ARG A 21 -10.99 -15.23 -0.74
N ALA A 22 -10.08 -14.56 -0.01
CA ALA A 22 -9.90 -14.81 1.42
C ALA A 22 -11.08 -14.30 2.25
N LEU A 23 -11.65 -13.15 1.87
CA LEU A 23 -12.89 -12.62 2.45
C LEU A 23 -14.07 -13.56 2.23
N GLU A 24 -14.25 -14.07 1.01
CA GLU A 24 -15.34 -15.02 0.66
C GLU A 24 -15.29 -16.30 1.50
N ARG A 25 -14.10 -16.74 1.91
CA ARG A 25 -13.92 -17.90 2.80
C ARG A 25 -14.03 -17.56 4.29
N GLY A 26 -14.15 -16.29 4.67
CA GLY A 26 -14.06 -15.84 6.06
C GLY A 26 -12.67 -16.04 6.69
N ASP A 27 -11.62 -16.17 5.88
CA ASP A 27 -10.26 -16.45 6.34
C ASP A 27 -9.52 -15.16 6.71
N ARG A 28 -9.76 -14.70 7.94
CA ARG A 28 -9.24 -13.43 8.46
C ARG A 28 -7.71 -13.40 8.59
N VAL A 29 -7.08 -14.54 8.89
CA VAL A 29 -5.62 -14.63 9.01
C VAL A 29 -4.97 -14.44 7.65
N SER A 30 -5.51 -15.07 6.61
CA SER A 30 -5.06 -14.85 5.23
C SER A 30 -5.28 -13.42 4.77
N VAL A 31 -6.42 -12.78 5.12
CA VAL A 31 -6.64 -11.35 4.81
C VAL A 31 -5.55 -10.51 5.45
N ASN A 32 -5.31 -10.64 6.76
CA ASN A 32 -4.30 -9.86 7.46
C ASN A 32 -2.88 -10.04 6.87
N HIS A 33 -2.47 -11.27 6.58
CA HIS A 33 -1.17 -11.56 5.96
C HIS A 33 -1.01 -10.86 4.61
N ARG A 34 -2.06 -10.87 3.78
CA ARG A 34 -2.05 -10.23 2.45
C ARG A 34 -2.01 -8.72 2.54
N ILE A 35 -2.71 -8.13 3.49
CA ILE A 35 -2.65 -6.68 3.72
C ILE A 35 -1.28 -6.25 4.22
N ALA A 36 -0.64 -7.04 5.10
CA ALA A 36 0.74 -6.79 5.51
C ALA A 36 1.70 -6.80 4.31
N ALA A 37 1.57 -7.79 3.41
CA ALA A 37 2.37 -7.86 2.18
C ALA A 37 2.11 -6.67 1.24
N LEU A 38 0.85 -6.26 1.07
CA LEU A 38 0.46 -5.10 0.28
C LEU A 38 1.08 -3.82 0.84
N LEU A 39 1.00 -3.60 2.15
CA LEU A 39 1.62 -2.44 2.82
C LEU A 39 3.15 -2.44 2.68
N GLY A 40 3.80 -3.61 2.77
CA GLY A 40 5.23 -3.74 2.49
C GLY A 40 5.58 -3.26 1.08
N CYS A 41 4.84 -3.74 0.07
CA CYS A 41 5.02 -3.32 -1.33
C CYS A 41 4.74 -1.82 -1.52
N TYR A 42 3.70 -1.30 -0.86
CA TYR A 42 3.34 0.12 -0.89
C TYR A 42 4.48 1.01 -0.39
N PHE A 43 5.07 0.67 0.76
CA PHE A 43 6.17 1.45 1.33
C PHE A 43 7.48 1.29 0.55
N ASP A 44 7.77 0.11 0.00
CA ASP A 44 8.87 -0.08 -0.95
C ASP A 44 8.77 0.88 -2.14
N VAL A 45 7.59 0.97 -2.76
CA VAL A 45 7.33 1.89 -3.86
C VAL A 45 7.46 3.34 -3.39
N LEU A 46 6.82 3.70 -2.28
CA LEU A 46 6.83 5.05 -1.74
C LEU A 46 8.24 5.56 -1.47
N PHE A 47 9.10 4.75 -0.87
CA PHE A 47 10.49 5.16 -0.61
C PHE A 47 11.32 5.19 -1.90
N ALA A 48 11.07 4.27 -2.83
CA ALA A 48 11.75 4.27 -4.13
C ALA A 48 11.44 5.51 -4.97
N ILE A 49 10.18 5.97 -5.02
CA ILE A 49 9.83 7.20 -5.74
C ILE A 49 10.48 8.43 -5.10
N ASN A 50 10.63 8.43 -3.77
CA ASN A 50 11.34 9.47 -3.01
C ASN A 50 12.86 9.31 -3.01
N ARG A 51 13.42 8.36 -3.80
CA ARG A 51 14.86 8.07 -3.89
C ARG A 51 15.51 7.80 -2.52
N MET A 52 14.73 7.25 -1.59
CA MET A 52 15.18 6.90 -0.26
C MET A 52 15.36 5.37 -0.17
N PRO A 53 16.46 4.86 0.42
CA PRO A 53 16.53 3.45 0.78
C PRO A 53 15.44 3.12 1.82
N HIS A 54 14.90 1.90 1.77
CA HIS A 54 13.87 1.49 2.72
C HIS A 54 14.43 1.55 4.15
N PRO A 55 13.79 2.28 5.10
CA PRO A 55 14.36 2.59 6.41
C PRO A 55 14.21 1.45 7.44
N GLY A 56 14.07 0.20 6.99
CA GLY A 56 13.55 -0.91 7.79
C GLY A 56 12.04 -0.82 8.03
N GLU A 57 11.46 -1.65 8.91
CA GLU A 57 10.00 -1.82 9.03
C GLU A 57 9.33 -0.93 10.09
N LYS A 58 10.13 -0.24 10.92
CA LYS A 58 9.61 0.49 12.08
C LYS A 58 9.18 1.90 11.69
N ARG A 59 7.99 2.31 12.16
CA ARG A 59 7.50 3.70 12.07
C ARG A 59 7.43 4.26 10.64
N LEU A 60 7.08 3.41 9.66
CA LEU A 60 7.08 3.75 8.24
C LEU A 60 6.27 5.00 7.91
N VAL A 61 5.04 5.11 8.44
CA VAL A 61 4.16 6.28 8.25
C VAL A 61 4.85 7.57 8.67
N ARG A 62 5.39 7.61 9.91
CA ARG A 62 6.09 8.78 10.44
C ARG A 62 7.35 9.11 9.63
N ILE A 63 8.11 8.10 9.22
CA ILE A 63 9.32 8.32 8.42
C ILE A 63 8.95 8.89 7.05
N ALA A 64 7.88 8.39 6.42
CA ALA A 64 7.38 8.90 5.16
C ALA A 64 6.93 10.36 5.29
N GLU A 65 6.08 10.70 6.28
CA GLU A 65 5.62 12.08 6.52
C GLU A 65 6.77 13.08 6.71
N VAL A 66 7.86 12.66 7.35
CA VAL A 66 9.00 13.54 7.65
C VAL A 66 10.01 13.64 6.50
N ARG A 67 10.21 12.56 5.74
CA ARG A 67 11.35 12.45 4.80
C ARG A 67 10.97 12.40 3.33
N CYS A 68 9.71 12.12 3.01
CA CYS A 68 9.25 12.03 1.62
C CYS A 68 8.71 13.36 1.14
N SER A 69 9.25 13.88 0.03
CA SER A 69 8.72 15.07 -0.65
C SER A 69 7.55 14.74 -1.58
N ARG A 70 7.43 13.47 -2.00
CA ARG A 70 6.34 12.94 -2.81
C ARG A 70 5.50 11.99 -1.96
N LEU A 71 4.37 12.47 -1.46
CA LEU A 71 3.45 11.69 -0.63
C LEU A 71 2.09 11.58 -1.30
N PRO A 72 1.49 10.38 -1.33
CA PRO A 72 0.11 10.22 -1.76
C PRO A 72 -0.83 11.09 -0.92
N PRO A 73 -1.80 11.80 -1.54
CA PRO A 73 -2.73 12.66 -0.81
C PRO A 73 -3.49 11.89 0.27
N GLY A 74 -3.37 12.33 1.53
CA GLY A 74 -4.05 11.70 2.66
C GLY A 74 -3.49 10.34 3.07
N MET A 75 -2.26 9.98 2.68
CA MET A 75 -1.62 8.68 2.94
C MET A 75 -1.88 8.15 4.35
N LYS A 76 -1.55 8.92 5.40
CA LYS A 76 -1.68 8.44 6.79
C LYS A 76 -3.12 8.00 7.09
N ARG A 77 -4.10 8.85 6.77
CA ARG A 77 -5.52 8.55 6.97
C ARG A 77 -5.95 7.30 6.20
N GLN A 78 -5.43 7.10 4.99
CA GLN A 78 -5.76 5.93 4.17
C GLN A 78 -5.12 4.64 4.73
N VAL A 79 -3.89 4.71 5.22
CA VAL A 79 -3.23 3.58 5.92
C VAL A 79 -4.01 3.21 7.18
N ASP A 80 -4.37 4.19 8.00
CA ASP A 80 -5.15 3.97 9.22
C ASP A 80 -6.52 3.36 8.90
N ALA A 81 -7.24 3.91 7.90
CA ALA A 81 -8.54 3.39 7.49
C ALA A 81 -8.47 1.96 6.92
N LEU A 82 -7.40 1.59 6.21
CA LEU A 82 -7.19 0.23 5.75
C LEU A 82 -6.97 -0.74 6.93
N LEU A 83 -6.15 -0.36 7.91
CA LEU A 83 -5.89 -1.18 9.10
C LEU A 83 -7.15 -1.38 9.94
N ASP A 84 -7.97 -0.33 10.08
CA ASP A 84 -9.27 -0.41 10.74
C ASP A 84 -10.22 -1.36 9.99
N ALA A 85 -10.25 -1.27 8.65
CA ALA A 85 -11.09 -2.13 7.81
C ALA A 85 -10.71 -3.62 7.90
N VAL A 86 -9.43 -3.96 8.07
CA VAL A 86 -8.98 -5.36 8.28
C VAL A 86 -9.52 -5.96 9.58
N SER A 87 -9.77 -5.11 10.57
CA SER A 87 -10.21 -5.53 11.91
C SER A 87 -11.70 -5.89 11.94
N ILE A 88 -12.46 -5.58 10.90
CA ILE A 88 -13.91 -5.80 10.81
C ILE A 88 -14.20 -6.77 9.66
N PRO A 89 -15.09 -7.77 9.84
CA PRO A 89 -15.56 -8.60 8.73
C PRO A 89 -16.29 -7.75 7.68
N GLY A 90 -15.90 -7.84 6.41
CA GLY A 90 -16.61 -7.18 5.33
C GLY A 90 -15.74 -6.84 4.12
N ALA A 91 -16.39 -6.31 3.09
CA ALA A 91 -15.73 -5.92 1.83
C ALA A 91 -15.07 -4.53 1.89
N GLU A 92 -15.19 -3.81 3.02
CA GLU A 92 -14.66 -2.46 3.17
C GLU A 92 -13.14 -2.39 2.96
N VAL A 93 -12.42 -3.47 3.29
CA VAL A 93 -10.98 -3.59 3.03
C VAL A 93 -10.64 -3.40 1.55
N LEU A 94 -11.48 -3.89 0.62
CA LEU A 94 -11.25 -3.75 -0.81
C LEU A 94 -11.34 -2.27 -1.24
N ARG A 95 -12.36 -1.57 -0.73
CA ARG A 95 -12.53 -0.13 -0.97
C ARG A 95 -11.35 0.69 -0.44
N GLN A 96 -10.82 0.34 0.73
CA GLN A 96 -9.66 1.02 1.30
C GLN A 96 -8.37 0.74 0.53
N ILE A 97 -8.21 -0.47 -0.02
CA ILE A 97 -7.10 -0.79 -0.92
C ILE A 97 -7.18 0.09 -2.17
N ASP A 98 -8.34 0.18 -2.81
CA ASP A 98 -8.50 0.98 -4.03
C ASP A 98 -8.17 2.47 -3.78
N LEU A 99 -8.58 3.01 -2.64
CA LEU A 99 -8.26 4.39 -2.26
C LEU A 99 -6.76 4.60 -2.02
N LEU A 100 -6.10 3.67 -1.32
CA LEU A 100 -4.68 3.76 -0.98
C LEU A 100 -3.79 3.56 -2.22
N VAL A 101 -4.12 2.59 -3.06
CA VAL A 101 -3.38 2.32 -4.30
C VAL A 101 -3.66 3.42 -5.33
N GLY A 102 -4.90 3.87 -5.46
CA GLY A 102 -5.26 4.96 -6.37
C GLY A 102 -4.54 6.27 -6.07
N SER A 103 -4.37 6.62 -4.78
CA SER A 103 -3.60 7.82 -4.41
C SER A 103 -2.11 7.67 -4.71
N LEU A 104 -1.54 6.47 -4.61
CA LEU A 104 -0.17 6.17 -5.01
C LEU A 104 0.02 6.23 -6.53
N GLU A 105 -0.95 5.72 -7.30
CA GLU A 105 -0.94 5.78 -8.77
C GLU A 105 -0.86 7.21 -9.29
N ILE A 106 -1.56 8.15 -8.66
CA ILE A 106 -1.49 9.58 -9.00
C ILE A 106 -0.03 10.06 -8.95
N VAL A 107 0.65 9.79 -7.84
CA VAL A 107 2.06 10.21 -7.66
C VAL A 107 2.99 9.48 -8.63
N LEU A 108 2.73 8.20 -8.91
CA LEU A 108 3.53 7.42 -9.87
C LEU A 108 3.41 7.96 -11.30
N ARG A 109 2.22 8.39 -11.72
CA ARG A 109 1.99 9.02 -13.03
C ARG A 109 2.68 10.39 -13.12
N GLU A 110 2.61 11.20 -12.07
CA GLU A 110 3.35 12.48 -11.98
C GLU A 110 4.86 12.30 -12.14
N GLU A 111 5.40 11.17 -11.66
CA GLU A 111 6.82 10.82 -11.76
C GLU A 111 7.18 10.05 -13.05
N ALA A 112 6.22 9.85 -13.97
CA ALA A 112 6.36 9.07 -15.20
C ALA A 112 6.90 7.64 -14.95
N LEU A 113 6.31 6.96 -13.96
CA LEU A 113 6.65 5.59 -13.55
C LEU A 113 5.53 4.59 -13.84
N LEU A 114 4.38 5.06 -14.31
CA LEU A 114 3.24 4.32 -14.85
C LEU A 114 2.80 4.93 -16.18
#